data_AF-A0A966K4G6-F1
#
_entry.id   AF-A0A966K4G6-F1
#
_cell.length_a   1.000
_cell.length_b   1.000
_cell.length_c   1.000
_cell.angle_alpha   90.00
_cell.angle_beta   90.00
_cell.angle_gamma   90.00
#
_symmetry.space_group_name_H-M   'P 1'
#
loop_
_entity.id
_entity.type
_entity.pdbx_description
1 polymer ?
#
loop_
_entity_poly.entity_id
_entity_poly.type
_entity_poly.pdbx_seq_one_letter_code
_entity_poly.pdbx_strand_id
1 'polypeptide(L)'
;MSQREGNLEAPTRHALDWKNPDFYNQDSLNAEMERVFDICHGCRRCVSLCGSFPTLFDLVDATDDGEVHGVDKKDYDKVVDQCYLCDLCYMTKCPYTPPHVWNLDFPHLMLRAKAIKHKNGETSFRDNVLSSTDKLGSFAGIPIVTQTVNAVNSTK
;
A
#
# COMPACT_ATOMS: atom_id res chain seq x y z
N MET A 1 -28.04 4.85 -12.73
CA MET A 1 -27.68 4.87 -11.30
C MET A 1 -27.20 6.28 -10.98
N SER A 2 -27.71 6.89 -9.91
CA SER A 2 -27.31 8.24 -9.52
C SER A 2 -25.79 8.27 -9.28
N GLN A 3 -25.05 9.09 -10.03
CA GLN A 3 -23.61 9.29 -9.88
C GLN A 3 -23.34 10.05 -8.58
N ARG A 4 -23.48 9.38 -7.44
CA ARG A 4 -23.09 9.91 -6.14
C ARG A 4 -21.63 9.58 -5.87
N GLU A 5 -20.95 10.52 -5.23
CA GLU A 5 -19.54 10.38 -4.85
C GLU A 5 -19.40 9.30 -3.75
N GLY A 6 -18.52 8.32 -3.95
CA GLY A 6 -18.41 7.13 -3.08
C GLY A 6 -17.90 7.39 -1.65
N ASN A 7 -17.25 8.52 -1.40
CA ASN A 7 -16.75 8.92 -0.07
C ASN A 7 -17.82 9.60 0.82
N LEU A 8 -19.04 9.85 0.32
CA LEU A 8 -20.09 10.55 1.08
C LEU A 8 -20.79 9.64 2.08
N GLU A 9 -20.63 8.33 1.92
CA GLU A 9 -21.17 7.29 2.79
C GLU A 9 -20.01 6.40 3.28
N ALA A 10 -20.27 5.55 4.26
CA ALA A 10 -19.28 4.56 4.66
C ALA A 10 -19.00 3.63 3.45
N PRO A 11 -17.76 3.58 2.93
CA PRO A 11 -17.47 2.79 1.75
C PRO A 11 -17.62 1.30 2.04
N THR A 12 -18.13 0.55 1.06
CA THR A 12 -18.28 -0.90 1.19
C THR A 12 -16.94 -1.57 0.97
N ARG A 13 -16.40 -2.19 2.03
CA ARG A 13 -15.14 -2.93 1.96
C ARG A 13 -15.39 -4.40 1.64
N HIS A 14 -14.88 -4.84 0.49
CA HIS A 14 -14.89 -6.26 0.09
C HIS A 14 -13.71 -7.01 0.70
N ALA A 15 -13.92 -8.27 1.07
CA ALA A 15 -12.83 -9.11 1.57
C ALA A 15 -11.81 -9.39 0.46
N LEU A 16 -10.51 -9.35 0.79
CA LEU A 16 -9.45 -9.72 -0.13
C LEU A 16 -9.50 -11.21 -0.44
N ASP A 17 -9.49 -11.56 -1.73
CA ASP A 17 -9.46 -12.96 -2.21
C ASP A 17 -8.04 -13.54 -2.19
N TRP A 18 -7.35 -13.44 -1.05
CA TRP A 18 -5.95 -13.84 -0.90
C TRP A 18 -5.69 -15.34 -1.06
N LYS A 19 -6.75 -16.15 -1.05
CA LYS A 19 -6.67 -17.60 -1.26
C LYS A 19 -6.63 -17.97 -2.74
N ASN A 20 -7.07 -17.07 -3.62
CA ASN A 20 -7.00 -17.27 -5.05
C ASN A 20 -5.55 -17.18 -5.54
N PRO A 21 -5.06 -18.16 -6.33
CA PRO A 21 -3.71 -18.10 -6.87
C PRO A 21 -3.40 -16.81 -7.65
N ASP A 22 -4.40 -16.24 -8.34
CA ASP A 22 -4.24 -14.99 -9.09
C ASP A 22 -3.92 -13.79 -8.19
N PHE A 23 -4.29 -13.85 -6.90
CA PHE A 23 -3.96 -12.79 -5.93
C PHE A 23 -2.45 -12.51 -5.89
N TYR A 24 -1.61 -13.53 -6.10
CA TYR A 24 -0.16 -13.41 -6.10
C TYR A 24 0.47 -13.31 -7.50
N ASN A 25 -0.33 -13.14 -8.55
CA ASN A 25 0.17 -12.97 -9.91
C ASN A 25 0.66 -11.54 -10.14
N GLN A 26 1.93 -11.38 -10.54
CA GLN A 26 2.56 -10.07 -10.73
C GLN A 26 1.96 -9.29 -11.90
N ASP A 27 1.58 -9.95 -13.00
CA ASP A 27 1.02 -9.28 -14.18
C ASP A 27 -0.40 -8.77 -13.90
N SER A 28 -1.22 -9.58 -13.21
CA SER A 28 -2.55 -9.20 -12.71
C SER A 28 -2.46 -8.03 -11.73
N LEU A 29 -1.45 -8.03 -10.84
CA LEU A 29 -1.17 -6.88 -9.98
C LEU A 29 -0.80 -5.64 -10.80
N ASN A 30 0.14 -5.75 -11.72
CA ASN A 30 0.63 -4.62 -12.52
C ASN A 30 -0.49 -3.99 -13.36
N ALA A 31 -1.34 -4.80 -13.98
CA ALA A 31 -2.49 -4.32 -14.75
C ALA A 31 -3.49 -3.54 -13.86
N GLU A 32 -3.76 -4.04 -12.65
CA GLU A 32 -4.64 -3.34 -11.71
C GLU A 32 -4.00 -2.09 -11.12
N MET A 33 -2.68 -2.09 -10.87
CA MET A 33 -1.93 -0.90 -10.47
C MET A 33 -1.99 0.17 -11.55
N GLU A 34 -1.74 -0.17 -12.81
CA GLU A 34 -1.82 0.75 -13.94
C GLU A 34 -3.22 1.39 -14.03
N ARG A 35 -4.30 0.58 -13.96
CA ARG A 35 -5.68 1.06 -13.97
C ARG A 35 -5.98 2.03 -12.81
N VAL A 36 -5.59 1.67 -11.60
CA VAL A 36 -5.86 2.51 -10.41
C VAL A 36 -5.01 3.78 -10.44
N PHE A 37 -3.75 3.69 -10.86
CA PHE A 37 -2.85 4.82 -10.97
C PHE A 37 -3.31 5.82 -12.02
N ASP A 38 -3.83 5.35 -13.16
CA ASP A 38 -4.46 6.19 -14.18
C ASP A 38 -5.65 6.98 -13.61
N ILE A 39 -6.56 6.31 -12.90
CA ILE A 39 -7.69 6.96 -12.22
C ILE A 39 -7.21 7.98 -11.16
N CYS A 40 -6.17 7.62 -10.39
CA CYS A 40 -5.60 8.51 -9.37
C CYS A 40 -4.93 9.74 -10.00
N HIS A 41 -4.19 9.56 -11.09
CA HIS A 41 -3.55 10.63 -11.86
C HIS A 41 -4.59 11.57 -12.47
N GLY A 42 -5.71 11.03 -12.98
CA GLY A 42 -6.78 11.85 -13.55
C GLY A 42 -7.50 12.75 -12.53
N CYS A 43 -7.63 12.32 -11.26
CA CYS A 43 -8.36 13.10 -10.26
C CYS A 43 -7.48 13.89 -9.27
N ARG A 44 -6.25 13.44 -8.99
CA ARG A 44 -5.25 14.00 -8.04
C ARG A 44 -5.75 14.42 -6.64
N ARG A 45 -6.97 14.03 -6.24
CA ARG A 45 -7.64 14.48 -4.99
C ARG A 45 -6.90 14.10 -3.70
N CYS A 46 -6.07 13.05 -3.75
CA CYS A 46 -5.44 12.47 -2.56
C CYS A 46 -4.03 13.01 -2.26
N VAL A 47 -3.52 13.96 -3.05
CA VAL A 47 -2.14 14.49 -2.96
C VAL A 47 -1.73 14.95 -1.56
N SER A 48 -2.66 15.53 -0.79
CA SER A 48 -2.38 16.07 0.54
C SER A 48 -2.50 15.05 1.69
N LEU A 49 -2.89 13.81 1.41
CA LEU A 49 -3.15 12.81 2.44
C LEU A 49 -2.00 11.83 2.70
N CYS A 50 -1.21 11.51 1.68
CA CYS A 50 -0.28 10.38 1.73
C CYS A 50 0.87 10.57 0.73
N GLY A 51 2.07 10.12 1.09
CA GLY A 51 3.27 10.21 0.24
C GLY A 51 3.20 9.38 -1.05
N SER A 52 2.32 8.38 -1.13
CA SER A 52 2.15 7.59 -2.36
C SER A 52 1.69 8.43 -3.54
N PHE A 53 0.81 9.42 -3.31
CA PHE A 53 0.23 10.19 -4.42
C PHE A 53 1.21 11.18 -5.04
N PRO A 54 1.94 12.02 -4.27
CA PRO A 54 3.03 12.82 -4.84
C PRO A 54 4.05 11.95 -5.58
N THR A 55 4.48 10.82 -4.99
CA THR A 55 5.43 9.90 -5.65
C THR A 55 4.88 9.38 -6.98
N LEU A 56 3.62 8.97 -7.02
CA LEU A 56 2.98 8.54 -8.26
C LEU A 56 2.95 9.65 -9.30
N PHE A 57 2.54 10.85 -8.89
CA PHE A 57 2.40 11.97 -9.83
C PHE A 57 3.75 12.46 -10.34
N ASP A 58 4.79 12.48 -9.51
CA ASP A 58 6.15 12.81 -9.93
C ASP A 58 6.69 11.79 -10.95
N LEU A 59 6.38 10.50 -10.79
CA LEU A 59 6.75 9.46 -11.76
C LEU A 59 6.04 9.65 -13.10
N VAL A 60 4.75 9.98 -13.07
CA VAL A 60 3.95 10.20 -14.29
C VAL A 60 4.35 11.51 -14.98
N ASP A 61 4.52 12.59 -14.23
CA ASP A 61 4.91 13.89 -14.76
C ASP A 61 6.36 13.89 -15.34
N ALA A 62 7.15 12.85 -15.04
CA ALA A 62 8.48 12.63 -15.59
C ALA A 62 8.51 11.81 -16.90
N THR A 63 7.36 11.27 -17.37
CA THR A 63 7.27 10.60 -18.66
C THR A 63 7.18 11.61 -19.82
N ASP A 64 7.44 11.17 -21.05
CA ASP A 64 7.45 12.06 -22.22
C ASP A 64 6.06 12.63 -22.56
N ASP A 65 5.01 11.85 -22.31
CA ASP A 65 3.61 12.19 -22.61
C ASP A 65 2.78 12.54 -21.37
N GLY A 66 3.33 12.38 -20.16
CA GLY A 66 2.64 12.63 -18.91
C GLY A 66 1.60 11.57 -18.55
N GLU A 67 1.70 10.37 -19.12
CA GLU A 67 0.71 9.29 -18.94
C GLU A 67 1.27 8.09 -18.17
N VAL A 68 0.40 7.38 -17.46
CA VAL A 68 0.78 6.27 -16.54
C VAL A 68 1.45 5.09 -17.25
N HIS A 69 1.07 4.83 -18.50
CA HIS A 69 1.63 3.73 -19.30
C HIS A 69 3.12 3.92 -19.63
N GLY A 70 3.63 5.16 -19.54
CA GLY A 70 5.06 5.47 -19.71
C GLY A 70 5.90 5.19 -18.46
N VAL A 71 5.29 4.94 -17.30
CA VAL A 71 6.01 4.68 -16.04
C VAL A 71 6.54 3.25 -16.02
N ASP A 72 7.84 3.07 -15.71
CA ASP A 72 8.42 1.73 -15.53
C ASP A 72 7.71 1.02 -14.37
N LYS A 73 7.21 -0.20 -14.62
CA LYS A 73 6.52 -1.04 -13.61
C LYS A 73 7.39 -1.30 -12.38
N LYS A 74 8.72 -1.27 -12.51
CA LYS A 74 9.66 -1.37 -11.37
C LYS A 74 9.55 -0.19 -10.41
N ASP A 75 9.13 0.98 -10.92
CA ASP A 75 8.97 2.18 -10.11
C ASP A 75 7.63 2.23 -9.38
N TYR A 76 6.68 1.34 -9.69
CA TYR A 76 5.43 1.22 -8.92
C TYR A 76 5.70 0.91 -7.45
N ASP A 77 6.79 0.19 -7.15
CA ASP A 77 7.23 -0.09 -5.79
C ASP A 77 7.55 1.17 -4.99
N LYS A 78 8.01 2.25 -5.63
CA LYS A 78 8.23 3.54 -4.96
C LYS A 78 6.91 4.10 -4.41
N VAL A 79 5.81 3.93 -5.15
CA VAL A 79 4.46 4.33 -4.72
C VAL A 79 3.96 3.44 -3.59
N VAL A 80 4.16 2.12 -3.73
CA VAL A 80 3.77 1.11 -2.74
C VAL A 80 4.45 1.35 -1.40
N ASP A 81 5.75 1.66 -1.41
CA ASP A 81 6.56 1.85 -0.20
C ASP A 81 6.12 3.08 0.62
N GLN A 82 5.50 4.08 -0.02
CA GLN A 82 4.92 5.25 0.65
C GLN A 82 3.51 5.01 1.24
N CYS A 83 2.90 3.86 0.98
CA CYS A 83 1.57 3.55 1.51
C CYS A 83 1.66 2.89 2.88
N TYR A 84 1.14 3.55 3.90
CA TYR A 84 1.10 3.07 5.29
C TYR A 84 -0.20 2.34 5.68
N LEU A 85 -1.07 2.03 4.71
CA LEU A 85 -2.31 1.27 4.93
C LEU A 85 -3.25 1.89 5.99
N CYS A 86 -3.34 3.22 6.05
CA CYS A 86 -4.17 3.95 7.02
C CYS A 86 -5.63 4.16 6.58
N ASP A 87 -5.99 3.74 5.36
CA ASP A 87 -7.32 3.89 4.75
C ASP A 87 -7.85 5.32 4.56
N LEU A 88 -7.09 6.35 4.91
CA LEU A 88 -7.57 7.74 4.88
C LEU A 88 -8.01 8.20 3.48
N CYS A 89 -7.25 7.85 2.44
CA CYS A 89 -7.60 8.19 1.06
C CYS A 89 -8.91 7.53 0.60
N TYR A 90 -9.10 6.27 0.96
CA TYR A 90 -10.28 5.47 0.65
C TYR A 90 -11.51 6.00 1.40
N MET A 91 -11.38 6.26 2.70
CA MET A 91 -12.50 6.64 3.56
C MET A 91 -12.97 8.08 3.37
N THR A 92 -12.09 9.01 3.01
CA THR A 92 -12.39 10.46 3.14
C THR A 92 -12.35 11.27 1.85
N LYS A 93 -11.64 10.80 0.81
CA LYS A 93 -11.39 11.61 -0.40
C LYS A 93 -11.70 10.92 -1.71
N CYS A 94 -11.63 9.60 -1.77
CA CYS A 94 -11.78 8.88 -3.02
C CYS A 94 -13.26 8.88 -3.47
N PRO A 95 -13.58 9.52 -4.61
CA PRO A 95 -14.96 9.54 -5.10
C PRO A 95 -15.40 8.23 -5.78
N TYR A 96 -14.45 7.32 -5.99
CA TYR A 96 -14.58 6.14 -6.85
C TYR A 96 -14.56 4.82 -6.07
N THR A 97 -14.73 4.88 -4.74
CA THR A 97 -14.95 3.70 -3.89
C THR A 97 -16.30 3.05 -4.19
N PRO A 98 -16.50 1.76 -3.84
CA PRO A 98 -17.80 1.11 -3.90
C PRO A 98 -18.90 1.94 -3.23
N PRO A 99 -20.07 2.11 -3.87
CA PRO A 99 -20.59 1.33 -5.01
C PRO A 99 -20.23 1.89 -6.41
N HIS A 100 -19.27 2.81 -6.53
CA HIS A 100 -18.85 3.32 -7.83
C HIS A 100 -18.33 2.20 -8.74
N VAL A 101 -18.62 2.29 -10.04
CA VAL A 101 -18.31 1.24 -11.04
C VAL A 101 -16.81 0.95 -11.19
N TRP A 102 -15.95 1.89 -10.81
CA TRP A 102 -14.50 1.73 -10.83
C TRP A 102 -13.94 0.94 -9.64
N ASN A 103 -14.75 0.73 -8.60
CA ASN A 103 -14.42 -0.12 -7.44
C ASN A 103 -13.00 0.12 -6.90
N LEU A 104 -12.63 1.40 -6.69
CA LEU A 104 -11.26 1.77 -6.35
C LEU A 104 -11.01 1.56 -4.85
N ASP A 105 -10.12 0.62 -4.53
CA ASP A 105 -9.62 0.36 -3.17
C ASP A 105 -8.09 0.40 -3.15
N PHE A 106 -7.54 1.62 -3.09
CA PHE A 106 -6.10 1.86 -3.12
C PHE A 106 -5.36 1.15 -1.98
N PRO A 107 -5.81 1.22 -0.70
CA PRO A 107 -5.13 0.52 0.39
C PRO A 107 -5.06 -1.00 0.18
N HIS A 108 -6.14 -1.63 -0.29
CA HIS A 108 -6.13 -3.07 -0.57
C HIS A 108 -5.20 -3.45 -1.72
N LEU A 109 -5.14 -2.63 -2.77
CA LEU A 109 -4.19 -2.84 -3.85
C LEU A 109 -2.73 -2.73 -3.37
N MET A 110 -2.42 -1.73 -2.54
CA MET A 110 -1.08 -1.58 -1.94
C MET A 110 -0.74 -2.74 -1.00
N LEU A 111 -1.73 -3.22 -0.23
CA LEU A 111 -1.57 -4.41 0.61
C LEU A 111 -1.26 -5.66 -0.24
N ARG A 112 -1.97 -5.86 -1.37
CA ARG A 112 -1.69 -6.95 -2.32
C ARG A 112 -0.26 -6.86 -2.86
N ALA A 113 0.20 -5.67 -3.26
CA ALA A 113 1.57 -5.46 -3.73
C ALA A 113 2.61 -5.84 -2.66
N LYS A 114 2.44 -5.35 -1.42
CA LYS A 114 3.32 -5.69 -0.29
C LYS A 114 3.30 -7.20 0.03
N ALA A 115 2.15 -7.85 -0.09
CA ALA A 115 2.03 -9.29 0.13
C ALA A 115 2.78 -10.11 -0.93
N ILE A 116 2.74 -9.70 -2.20
CA ILE A 116 3.53 -10.32 -3.28
C ILE A 116 5.04 -10.11 -3.03
N LYS A 117 5.46 -8.87 -2.76
CA LYS A 117 6.86 -8.53 -2.43
C LYS A 117 7.41 -9.38 -1.29
N HIS A 118 6.65 -9.52 -0.20
CA HIS A 118 7.02 -10.38 0.92
C HIS A 118 7.11 -11.86 0.52
N LYS A 119 6.15 -12.37 -0.27
CA LYS A 119 6.16 -13.76 -0.74
C LYS A 119 7.37 -14.07 -1.63
N ASN A 120 7.81 -13.12 -2.44
CA ASN A 120 8.97 -13.25 -3.31
C ASN A 120 10.31 -13.10 -2.56
N GLY A 121 10.29 -12.72 -1.28
CA GLY A 121 11.51 -12.47 -0.50
C GLY A 121 12.19 -11.15 -0.83
N GLU A 122 11.45 -10.20 -1.41
CA GLU A 122 11.93 -8.88 -1.85
C GLU A 122 11.80 -7.82 -0.73
N THR A 123 11.37 -8.22 0.46
CA THR A 123 11.32 -7.36 1.65
C THR A 123 12.66 -7.31 2.37
N SER A 124 12.98 -6.15 2.95
CA SER A 124 14.23 -5.99 3.70
C SER A 124 14.26 -6.85 4.96
N PHE A 125 15.47 -7.23 5.41
CA PHE A 125 15.64 -7.94 6.68
C PHE A 125 15.02 -7.17 7.85
N ARG A 126 15.18 -5.84 7.87
CA ARG A 126 14.59 -4.98 8.89
C ARG A 126 13.08 -5.12 8.92
N ASP A 127 12.42 -5.03 7.76
CA ASP A 127 10.96 -5.04 7.69
C ASP A 127 10.40 -6.43 8.05
N ASN A 128 11.08 -7.52 7.65
CA ASN A 128 10.72 -8.88 8.04
C ASN A 128 10.85 -9.13 9.56
N VAL A 129 11.85 -8.54 10.19
CA VAL A 129 12.03 -8.63 11.65
C VAL A 129 10.99 -7.76 12.36
N LEU A 130 10.83 -6.50 11.95
CA LEU A 130 9.92 -5.54 12.59
C LEU A 130 8.45 -5.92 12.47
N SER A 131 8.05 -6.55 11.36
CA SER A 131 6.67 -7.00 11.15
C SER A 131 6.33 -8.31 11.87
N SER A 132 7.32 -9.04 12.39
CA SER A 132 7.10 -10.31 13.07
C SER A 132 7.00 -10.14 14.59
N THR A 133 5.86 -9.64 15.05
CA THR A 133 5.60 -9.36 16.47
C THR A 133 5.82 -10.57 17.37
N ASP A 134 5.46 -11.78 16.93
CA ASP A 134 5.66 -13.00 17.72
C ASP A 134 7.13 -13.32 17.93
N LYS A 135 7.95 -13.21 16.87
CA LYS A 135 9.40 -13.44 16.95
C LYS A 135 10.07 -12.37 17.81
N LEU A 136 9.67 -11.12 17.63
CA LEU A 136 10.16 -10.00 18.44
C LEU A 136 9.79 -10.15 19.92
N GLY A 137 8.53 -10.47 20.21
CA GLY A 137 8.05 -10.67 21.57
C GLY A 137 8.74 -11.85 22.25
N SER A 138 8.89 -12.97 21.53
CA SER A 138 9.62 -14.14 22.02
C SER A 138 11.08 -13.81 22.32
N PHE A 139 11.74 -13.04 21.44
CA PHE A 139 13.13 -12.60 21.63
C PHE A 139 13.29 -11.61 22.80
N ALA A 140 12.43 -10.60 22.87
CA ALA A 140 12.45 -9.58 23.92
C ALA A 140 12.09 -10.15 25.30
N GLY A 141 11.30 -11.22 25.34
CA GLY A 141 10.94 -11.95 26.54
C GLY A 141 12.01 -12.89 27.09
N ILE A 142 13.15 -13.07 26.41
CA ILE A 142 14.26 -13.89 26.91
C ILE A 142 14.89 -13.20 28.13
N PRO A 143 14.86 -13.79 29.34
CA PRO A 143 15.28 -13.11 30.57
C PRO A 143 16.69 -12.51 30.51
N ILE A 144 17.64 -13.21 29.88
CA ILE A 144 19.02 -12.73 29.72
C ILE A 144 19.08 -11.49 28.82
N VAL A 145 18.30 -11.46 27.74
CA VAL A 145 18.22 -10.31 26.83
C VAL A 145 17.64 -9.11 27.59
N THR A 146 16.54 -9.30 28.30
CA THR A 146 15.91 -8.24 29.09
C THR A 146 16.85 -7.70 30.18
N GLN A 147 17.51 -8.57 30.93
CA GLN A 147 18.47 -8.17 31.99
C GLN A 147 19.65 -7.39 31.42
N THR A 148 20.19 -7.84 30.28
CA THR A 148 21.30 -7.16 29.61
C THR A 148 20.90 -5.76 29.12
N VAL A 149 19.76 -5.64 28.44
CA VAL A 149 19.24 -4.35 27.96
C VAL A 149 18.97 -3.40 29.13
N ASN A 150 18.37 -3.89 30.22
CA ASN A 150 18.12 -3.08 31.41
C ASN A 150 19.41 -2.60 32.06
N ALA A 151 20.42 -3.47 32.20
CA ALA A 151 21.73 -3.11 32.76
C ALA A 151 22.44 -2.04 31.92
N VAL A 152 22.38 -2.15 30.59
CA VAL A 152 22.94 -1.16 29.65
C VAL A 152 22.18 0.16 29.72
N ASN A 153 20.85 0.14 29.82
CA ASN A 153 20.06 1.37 29.97
C ASN A 153 20.31 2.07 31.32
N SER A 154 20.60 1.33 32.39
CA SER A 154 20.93 1.90 33.70
C SER A 154 22.36 2.43 33.84
N THR A 155 23.22 2.22 32.83
CA THR A 155 24.61 2.71 32.82
C THR A 155 24.78 4.02 32.05
N LYS A 156 23.69 4.64 31.60
CA LYS A 156 23.65 6.01 31.08
C LYS A 156 23.21 7.01 32.13
#